data_AF-A0A380L3R2-F1
#
_entry.id   AF-A0A380L3R2-F1
#
_cell.length_a   1.000
_cell.length_b   1.000
_cell.length_c   1.000
_cell.angle_alpha   90.00
_cell.angle_beta   90.00
_cell.angle_gamma   90.00
#
_symmetry.space_group_name_H-M   'P 1'
#
loop_
_entity.id
_entity.type
_entity.pdbx_description
1 polymer ?
#
loop_
_entity_poly.entity_id
_entity_poly.type
_entity_poly.pdbx_seq_one_letter_code
_entity_poly.pdbx_strand_id
1 'polypeptide(L)' 'MIISKVLNNNVVISEENHQEVVLMGRGLAFGCKAGDDIQDNLIEKKYVLSEKQA' A
#
# COMPACT_ATOMS: atom_id res chain seq x y z
N MET A 1 4.36 -7.40 3.59
CA MET A 1 4.42 -5.91 3.70
C MET A 1 3.32 -5.50 4.66
N ILE A 2 3.52 -4.53 5.56
CA ILE A 2 2.50 -4.18 6.56
C ILE A 2 1.74 -2.93 6.15
N ILE A 3 0.41 -2.95 6.28
CA ILE A 3 -0.44 -1.79 6.01
C ILE A 3 -0.18 -0.72 7.07
N SER A 4 0.39 0.42 6.67
CA SER A 4 0.47 1.61 7.52
C SER A 4 -0.89 2.34 7.56
N LYS A 5 -1.60 2.41 6.42
CA LYS A 5 -2.90 3.08 6.34
C LYS A 5 -3.77 2.52 5.23
N VAL A 6 -5.06 2.33 5.49
CA VAL A 6 -6.06 2.00 4.46
C VAL A 6 -6.66 3.29 3.93
N LEU A 7 -6.61 3.52 2.61
CA LEU A 7 -7.21 4.69 1.97
C LEU A 7 -8.60 4.38 1.43
N ASN A 8 -8.78 3.22 0.82
CA ASN A 8 -10.06 2.66 0.39
C ASN A 8 -9.93 1.14 0.18
N ASN A 9 -10.99 0.45 -0.22
CA ASN A 9 -11.00 -1.01 -0.43
C ASN A 9 -9.95 -1.55 -1.42
N ASN A 10 -9.37 -0.70 -2.25
CA ASN A 10 -8.42 -1.07 -3.29
C ASN A 10 -7.04 -0.42 -3.11
N VAL A 11 -6.88 0.48 -2.14
CA VAL A 11 -5.66 1.29 -2.01
C VAL A 11 -5.22 1.35 -0.56
N VAL A 12 -3.96 1.02 -0.33
CA VAL A 12 -3.29 1.08 0.98
C VAL A 12 -1.96 1.80 0.88
N ILE A 13 -1.52 2.34 2.00
CA ILE A 13 -0.16 2.84 2.21
C ILE A 13 0.58 1.81 3.05
N SER A 14 1.79 1.48 2.63
CA SER A 14 2.74 0.62 3.34
C SER A 14 4.09 1.34 3.41
N GLU A 15 4.99 0.83 4.23
CA GLU A 15 6.40 1.20 4.18
C GLU A 15 7.21 0.05 3.58
N GLU A 16 8.17 0.39 2.71
CA GLU A 16 9.16 -0.55 2.16
C GLU A 16 10.53 0.14 2.13
N ASN A 17 11.56 -0.50 2.69
CA ASN A 17 12.92 0.08 2.77
C ASN A 17 12.96 1.52 3.33
N HIS A 18 12.17 1.80 4.37
CA HIS A 18 12.01 3.15 4.96
C HIS A 18 11.44 4.22 4.01
N GLN A 19 10.77 3.80 2.94
CA GLN A 19 10.05 4.68 2.03
C GLN A 19 8.56 4.37 2.06
N GLU A 20 7.76 5.43 2.04
CA GLU A 20 6.31 5.30 1.93
C GLU A 20 5.94 4.87 0.50
N VAL A 21 5.15 3.80 0.41
CA VAL A 21 4.67 3.25 -0.86
C VAL A 21 3.16 3.15 -0.86
N VAL A 22 2.55 3.52 -1.99
CA VAL A 22 1.12 3.36 -2.24
C VAL A 22 0.92 2.11 -3.07
N LEU A 23 0.15 1.17 -2.52
CA LEU A 23 -0.18 -0.09 -3.16
C LEU A 23 -1.64 -0.06 -3.60
N MET A 24 -1.88 -0.44 -4.85
CA MET A 24 -3.21 -0.47 -5.44
C MET A 24 -3.50 -1.86 -6.01
N GLY A 25 -4.73 -2.32 -5.80
CA GLY A 25 -5.22 -3.55 -6.39
C GLY A 25 -6.67 -3.81 -6.01
N ARG A 26 -7.43 -4.48 -6.88
CA ARG A 26 -8.85 -4.78 -6.67
C ARG A 26 -9.04 -5.63 -5.41
N GLY A 27 -9.70 -5.07 -4.41
CA GLY A 27 -9.99 -5.73 -3.15
C GLY A 27 -8.77 -5.87 -2.21
N LEU A 28 -7.63 -5.24 -2.52
CA LEU A 28 -6.40 -5.32 -1.73
C LEU A 28 -6.59 -4.98 -0.25
N ALA A 29 -7.49 -4.02 0.04
CA ALA A 29 -7.76 -3.56 1.40
C ALA A 29 -9.14 -4.01 1.92
N PHE A 30 -9.84 -4.89 1.19
CA PHE A 30 -11.18 -5.30 1.59
C PHE A 30 -11.13 -6.10 2.90
N GLY A 31 -11.70 -5.54 3.97
CA GLY A 31 -11.68 -6.15 5.29
C GLY A 31 -10.32 -6.09 6.02
N CYS A 32 -9.34 -5.37 5.46
CA CYS A 32 -8.04 -5.17 6.09
C CYS A 32 -8.02 -3.90 6.95
N LYS A 33 -7.09 -3.83 7.90
CA LYS A 33 -6.82 -2.64 8.74
C LYS A 33 -5.33 -2.35 8.80
N ALA A 34 -4.98 -1.17 9.31
CA ALA A 34 -3.59 -0.85 9.62
C ALA A 34 -2.99 -1.89 10.58
N GLY A 35 -1.77 -2.33 10.28
CA GLY A 35 -1.07 -3.41 10.98
C GLY A 35 -1.26 -4.81 10.39
N ASP A 36 -2.21 -5.02 9.47
CA ASP A 36 -2.35 -6.31 8.78
C ASP A 36 -1.29 -6.46 7.66
N ASP A 37 -0.96 -7.71 7.32
CA ASP A 37 -0.06 -8.03 6.21
C ASP A 37 -0.79 -7.99 4.86
N ILE A 38 -0.08 -7.52 3.84
CA ILE A 38 -0.59 -7.32 2.48
C ILE A 38 -0.30 -8.55 1.65
N GLN A 39 -1.34 -9.09 1.01
CA GLN A 39 -1.17 -10.20 0.09
C GLN A 39 -0.57 -9.70 -1.24
N ASP A 40 0.68 -10.07 -1.52
CA ASP A 40 1.41 -9.61 -2.72
C ASP A 40 0.71 -9.95 -4.04
N ASN A 41 -0.07 -11.04 -4.08
CA ASN A 41 -0.84 -11.45 -5.26
C ASN A 41 -2.00 -10.49 -5.62
N LEU A 42 -2.46 -9.67 -4.67
CA LEU A 42 -3.50 -8.68 -4.90
C LEU A 42 -2.94 -7.33 -5.36
N ILE A 43 -1.61 -7.14 -5.32
CA ILE A 43 -0.98 -5.88 -5.73
C ILE A 43 -0.93 -5.81 -7.25
N GLU A 44 -1.67 -4.86 -7.84
CA GLU A 44 -1.64 -4.59 -9.28
C GLU A 44 -0.66 -3.47 -9.63
N LYS A 45 -0.54 -2.45 -8.76
CA LYS A 45 0.40 -1.34 -8.93
C LYS A 45 1.03 -0.94 -7.60
N LYS A 46 2.32 -0.64 -7.65
CA LYS A 46 3.11 -0.06 -6.54
C LYS A 46 3.66 1.29 -6.99
N TYR A 47 3.41 2.32 -6.20
CA TYR A 47 3.96 3.66 -6.39
C TYR A 47 4.85 3.98 -5.20
N VAL A 48 6.10 4.34 -5.47
CA VAL A 48 7.04 4.78 -4.44
C VAL A 48 7.02 6.30 -4.40
N LEU A 49 6.85 6.88 -3.21
CA LEU A 49 6.96 8.31 -3.04
C LEU A 49 8.43 8.71 -3.22
N SER A 50 8.77 9.20 -4.42
CA SER A 50 10.07 9.79 -4.70
C SER A 50 9.95 11.29 -4.50
N GLU A 51 10.94 11.91 -3.85
CA GLU A 51 10.98 13.36 -3.69
C GLU A 51 10.83 14.02 -5.06
N LYS A 52 9.80 14.86 -5.19
CA LYS A 52 9.56 15.67 -6.37
C LYS A 52 10.68 16.71 -6.39
N GLN A 53 11.74 16.46 -7.16
CA GLN A 53 12.74 17.50 -7.46
C GLN A 53 12.00 18.64 -8.16
N ALA A 54 11.89 19.77 -7.45
CA ALA A 54 11.33 21.01 -7.97
C ALA A 54 12.37 21.75 -8.80
#